data_AF-A0ABD1YG72-F1
#
_entry.id   AF-A0ABD1YG72-F1
#
_cell.length_a   1.000
_cell.length_b   1.000
_cell.length_c   1.000
_cell.angle_alpha   90.00
_cell.angle_beta   90.00
_cell.angle_gamma   90.00
#
_symmetry.space_group_name_H-M   'P 1'
#
loop_
_entity.id
_entity.type
_entity.pdbx_description
1 polymer ?
#
loop_
_entity_poly.entity_id
_entity_poly.type
_entity_poly.pdbx_seq_one_letter_code
_entity_poly.pdbx_strand_id
1 'polypeptide(L)'
;MVGHILSKRLKTIIPRLVDDEQTGFVHGRHITDNIVSLGLCQEFAMAQRKPVIFCKLDFVKAFDRVKHSFLWATMRQMGFSNAVIELTRALVSEGHAKIHMNGRFTKSLKLE
;
A
#
# COMPACT_ATOMS: atom_id res chain seq x y z
N MET A 1 1.28 -9.99 15.09
CA MET A 1 1.08 -11.36 14.57
C MET A 1 0.08 -11.41 13.42
N VAL A 2 -1.16 -10.89 13.58
CA VAL A 2 -2.19 -10.88 12.52
C VAL A 2 -1.78 -10.08 11.27
N GLY A 3 -1.25 -8.87 11.43
CA GLY A 3 -0.80 -8.05 10.30
C GLY A 3 0.30 -8.71 9.46
N HIS A 4 1.17 -9.51 10.08
CA HIS A 4 2.21 -10.26 9.38
C HIS A 4 1.65 -11.38 8.52
N ILE A 5 0.68 -12.13 9.06
CA ILE A 5 -0.02 -13.20 8.31
C ILE A 5 -0.77 -12.59 7.13
N LEU A 6 -1.47 -11.48 7.36
CA LEU A 6 -2.20 -10.78 6.32
C LEU A 6 -1.26 -10.26 5.22
N SER A 7 -0.15 -9.60 5.60
CA SER A 7 0.86 -9.11 4.67
C SER A 7 1.45 -10.24 3.81
N LYS A 8 1.80 -11.39 4.41
CA LYS A 8 2.28 -12.55 3.67
C LYS A 8 1.28 -13.06 2.63
N ARG A 9 -0.01 -13.08 2.96
CA ARG A 9 -1.08 -13.48 2.03
C ARG A 9 -1.29 -12.45 0.94
N LEU A 10 -1.30 -11.16 1.27
CA LEU A 10 -1.43 -10.07 0.28
C LEU A 10 -0.27 -10.11 -0.72
N LYS A 11 0.95 -10.37 -0.25
CA LYS A 11 2.15 -10.44 -1.10
C LYS A 11 2.03 -11.43 -2.26
N THR A 12 1.25 -12.50 -2.13
CA THR A 12 1.08 -13.51 -3.20
C THR A 12 -0.01 -13.13 -4.21
N ILE A 13 -0.93 -12.24 -3.85
CA ILE A 13 -2.06 -11.85 -4.71
C ILE A 13 -1.90 -10.48 -5.36
N ILE A 14 -1.20 -9.54 -4.70
CA ILE A 14 -0.99 -8.18 -5.22
C ILE A 14 -0.43 -8.17 -6.65
N PRO A 15 0.56 -9.00 -7.04
CA PRO A 15 1.06 -9.02 -8.43
C PRO A 15 -0.01 -9.29 -9.49
N ARG A 16 -1.14 -9.92 -9.13
CA ARG A 16 -2.27 -10.19 -10.04
C ARG A 16 -3.34 -9.10 -10.02
N LEU A 17 -3.29 -8.19 -9.06
CA LEU A 17 -4.28 -7.13 -8.85
C LEU A 17 -3.80 -5.77 -9.36
N VAL A 18 -2.48 -5.60 -9.53
CA VAL A 18 -1.87 -4.35 -9.99
C VAL A 18 -1.14 -4.57 -11.31
N ASP A 19 -1.13 -3.54 -12.14
CA ASP A 19 -0.43 -3.44 -13.41
C ASP A 19 1.05 -3.80 -13.28
N ASP A 20 1.67 -4.31 -14.35
CA ASP A 20 3.07 -4.75 -14.31
C ASP A 20 4.05 -3.59 -14.06
N GLU A 21 3.63 -2.39 -14.46
CA GLU A 21 4.26 -1.10 -14.30
C GLU A 21 4.33 -0.64 -12.82
N GLN A 22 3.51 -1.23 -11.94
CA GLN A 22 3.59 -1.00 -10.49
C GLN A 22 4.79 -1.77 -9.91
N THR A 23 5.96 -1.13 -9.86
CA THR A 23 7.19 -1.75 -9.33
C THR A 23 7.38 -1.54 -7.82
N GLY A 24 6.74 -0.52 -7.24
CA GLY A 24 6.83 -0.24 -5.80
C GLY A 24 6.02 -1.21 -4.96
N PHE A 25 6.63 -1.75 -3.90
CA PHE A 25 6.00 -2.64 -2.89
C PHE A 25 5.41 -3.95 -3.45
N VAL A 26 5.81 -4.37 -4.65
CA VAL A 26 5.42 -5.65 -5.24
C VAL A 26 6.61 -6.61 -5.20
N HIS A 27 6.38 -7.84 -4.74
CA HIS A 27 7.46 -8.82 -4.64
C HIS A 27 8.01 -9.18 -6.02
N GLY A 28 9.33 -9.11 -6.18
CA GLY A 28 10.01 -9.50 -7.41
C GLY A 28 10.03 -8.39 -8.48
N ARG A 29 9.52 -7.19 -8.17
CA ARG A 29 9.65 -6.01 -9.03
C ARG A 29 10.60 -5.00 -8.39
N HIS A 30 11.40 -4.33 -9.20
CA HIS A 30 12.46 -3.45 -8.73
C HIS A 30 12.29 -2.03 -9.27
N ILE A 31 12.60 -1.02 -8.45
CA ILE A 31 12.52 0.39 -8.88
C ILE A 31 13.48 0.70 -10.04
N THR A 32 14.54 -0.10 -10.19
CA THR A 32 15.48 -0.02 -11.31
C THR A 32 14.80 -0.29 -12.65
N ASP A 33 13.73 -1.09 -12.67
CA ASP A 33 12.98 -1.40 -13.89
C ASP A 33 12.35 -0.11 -14.44
N ASN A 34 11.81 0.75 -13.57
CA ASN A 34 11.29 2.06 -13.98
C ASN A 34 12.37 2.97 -14.59
N ILE A 35 13.60 2.94 -14.05
CA ILE A 35 14.71 3.75 -14.55
C ILE A 35 15.08 3.29 -15.96
N VAL A 36 15.18 1.98 -16.17
CA VAL A 36 15.48 1.38 -17.48
C VAL A 36 14.36 1.70 -18.48
N SER A 37 13.09 1.49 -18.10
CA SER A 37 11.94 1.79 -18.97
C SER A 37 11.89 3.27 -19.38
N LEU A 38 12.15 4.19 -18.44
CA LEU A 38 12.22 5.62 -18.75
C LEU A 38 13.37 5.95 -19.72
N GLY A 39 14.55 5.35 -19.52
CA GLY A 39 15.69 5.50 -20.41
C GLY A 39 15.38 5.02 -21.84
N LEU A 40 14.79 3.84 -21.97
CA LEU A 40 14.38 3.28 -23.27
C LEU A 40 13.33 4.16 -23.96
N CYS A 41 12.33 4.65 -23.23
CA CYS A 41 11.33 5.59 -23.75
C CYS A 41 11.97 6.88 -24.26
N GLN A 42 12.96 7.40 -23.54
CA GLN A 42 13.70 8.61 -23.94
C GLN A 42 14.52 8.37 -25.21
N GLU A 43 15.29 7.28 -25.27
CA GLU A 43 16.07 6.91 -26.46
C GLU A 43 15.19 6.71 -27.69
N PHE A 44 14.07 6.00 -27.53
CA PHE A 44 13.09 5.80 -28.59
C PHE A 44 12.49 7.11 -29.09
N ALA A 45 12.11 8.01 -28.19
CA ALA A 45 11.57 9.32 -28.56
C ALA A 45 12.60 10.16 -29.34
N MET A 46 13.87 10.14 -28.91
CA MET A 46 14.98 10.79 -29.62
C MET A 46 15.18 10.22 -31.02
N ALA A 47 15.23 8.89 -31.16
CA ALA A 47 15.39 8.21 -32.43
C ALA A 47 14.24 8.55 -33.42
N GLN A 48 13.02 8.66 -32.90
CA GLN A 48 11.83 9.01 -33.68
C GLN A 48 11.64 10.52 -33.89
N ARG A 49 12.51 11.36 -33.31
CA ARG A 49 12.38 12.83 -33.29
C ARG A 49 11.00 13.29 -32.80
N LYS A 50 10.43 12.56 -31.84
CA LYS A 50 9.12 12.88 -31.26
C LYS A 50 9.33 13.66 -29.96
N PRO A 51 8.60 14.78 -29.76
CA PRO A 51 8.59 15.44 -28.46
C PRO A 51 7.97 14.52 -27.42
N VAL A 52 8.57 14.48 -26.23
CA VAL A 52 8.11 13.68 -25.09
C VAL A 52 8.13 14.53 -23.81
N ILE A 53 7.17 14.28 -22.92
CA ILE A 53 7.08 14.91 -21.61
C ILE A 53 7.07 13.81 -20.56
N PHE A 54 7.96 13.91 -19.58
CA PHE A 54 7.95 13.05 -18.40
C PHE A 54 7.31 13.79 -17.23
N CYS A 55 6.29 13.20 -16.62
CA CYS A 55 5.62 13.75 -15.45
C CYS A 55 5.97 12.93 -14.21
N LYS A 56 6.59 13.56 -13.22
CA LYS A 56 6.81 12.97 -11.91
C LYS A 56 5.74 13.48 -10.94
N LEU A 57 4.91 12.56 -10.47
CA LEU A 57 3.87 12.83 -9.49
C LEU A 57 4.28 12.22 -8.15
N ASP A 58 4.09 12.96 -7.06
CA ASP A 58 4.38 12.49 -5.71
C ASP A 58 3.27 12.92 -4.73
N PHE A 59 3.01 12.07 -3.75
CA PHE A 59 1.98 12.30 -2.73
C PHE A 59 2.63 12.69 -1.41
N VAL A 60 2.35 13.91 -0.95
CA VAL A 60 2.79 14.36 0.37
C VAL A 60 2.15 13.50 1.45
N LYS A 61 2.96 12.77 2.21
CA LYS A 61 2.52 11.92 3.34
C LYS A 61 1.39 10.96 2.94
N ALA A 62 1.61 10.17 1.90
CA ALA A 62 0.60 9.28 1.32
C ALA A 62 -0.14 8.42 2.36
N PHE A 63 0.59 7.80 3.28
CA PHE A 63 0.00 6.94 4.31
C PHE A 63 -0.90 7.70 5.30
N ASP A 64 -0.56 8.94 5.64
CA ASP A 64 -1.34 9.78 6.57
C ASP A 64 -2.58 10.39 5.89
N ARG A 65 -2.56 10.54 4.56
CA ARG A 65 -3.60 11.27 3.80
C ARG A 65 -4.62 10.37 3.12
N VAL A 66 -4.36 9.07 3.00
CA VAL A 66 -5.33 8.13 2.40
C VAL A 66 -6.58 8.06 3.29
N LYS A 67 -7.74 8.41 2.73
CA LYS A 67 -9.02 8.22 3.41
C LYS A 67 -9.29 6.72 3.57
N HIS A 68 -9.42 6.25 4.81
CA HIS A 68 -9.71 4.84 5.08
C HIS A 68 -11.01 4.36 4.42
N SER A 69 -12.02 5.23 4.28
CA SER A 69 -13.26 4.90 3.55
C SER A 69 -13.01 4.53 2.09
N PHE A 70 -12.08 5.23 1.43
CA PHE A 70 -11.64 4.91 0.08
C PHE A 70 -10.91 3.57 0.04
N LEU A 71 -9.99 3.31 0.99
CA LEU A 71 -9.31 2.02 1.09
C LEU A 71 -10.30 0.84 1.19
N TRP A 72 -11.35 0.97 2.02
CA TRP A 72 -12.38 -0.08 2.15
C TRP A 72 -13.17 -0.29 0.87
N ALA A 73 -13.52 0.79 0.17
CA ALA A 73 -14.23 0.72 -1.11
C ALA A 73 -13.37 0.01 -2.16
N THR A 74 -12.09 0.38 -2.27
CA THR A 74 -11.13 -0.23 -3.20
C THR A 74 -10.94 -1.72 -2.91
N MET A 75 -10.80 -2.11 -1.65
CA MET A 75 -10.69 -3.53 -1.28
C MET A 75 -11.95 -4.32 -1.65
N ARG A 76 -13.15 -3.76 -1.46
CA ARG A 76 -14.38 -4.44 -1.91
C ARG A 76 -14.42 -4.59 -3.43
N GLN A 77 -14.04 -3.54 -4.16
CA GLN A 77 -14.01 -3.57 -5.63
C GLN A 77 -12.98 -4.58 -6.17
N MET A 78 -11.85 -4.74 -5.50
CA MET A 78 -10.84 -5.76 -5.82
C MET A 78 -11.26 -7.19 -5.42
N GLY A 79 -12.46 -7.37 -4.85
CA GLY A 79 -12.99 -8.69 -4.50
C GLY A 79 -12.46 -9.26 -3.18
N PHE A 80 -11.89 -8.44 -2.30
CA PHE A 80 -11.49 -8.91 -0.97
C PHE A 80 -12.70 -9.27 -0.12
N SER A 81 -12.59 -10.37 0.63
CA SER A 81 -13.66 -10.78 1.55
C SER A 81 -13.83 -9.78 2.69
N ASN A 82 -15.06 -9.68 3.21
CA ASN A 82 -15.35 -8.82 4.36
C ASN A 82 -14.45 -9.12 5.56
N ALA A 83 -14.09 -10.39 5.79
CA ALA A 83 -13.17 -10.77 6.86
C ALA A 83 -11.79 -10.09 6.72
N VAL A 84 -11.23 -10.04 5.51
CA VAL A 84 -9.94 -9.36 5.27
C VAL A 84 -10.07 -7.86 5.47
N ILE A 85 -11.16 -7.25 5.00
CA ILE A 85 -11.41 -5.81 5.16
C ILE A 85 -11.55 -5.43 6.63
N GLU A 86 -12.27 -6.21 7.42
CA GLU A 86 -12.43 -5.95 8.86
C GLU A 86 -11.11 -6.15 9.62
N LEU A 87 -10.29 -7.14 9.24
CA LEU A 87 -8.94 -7.29 9.79
C LEU A 87 -8.04 -6.09 9.45
N THR A 88 -8.06 -5.62 8.20
CA THR A 88 -7.30 -4.42 7.81
C THR A 88 -7.81 -3.20 8.57
N ARG A 89 -9.13 -3.04 8.71
CA ARG A 89 -9.73 -1.95 9.50
C ARG A 89 -9.22 -1.98 10.94
N ALA A 90 -9.25 -3.14 11.60
CA ALA A 90 -8.75 -3.28 12.96
C ALA A 90 -7.26 -2.94 13.08
N LEU A 91 -6.45 -3.26 12.07
CA LEU A 91 -5.00 -2.98 12.06
C LEU A 91 -4.65 -1.50 11.87
N VAL A 92 -5.47 -0.71 11.17
CA VAL A 92 -5.21 0.72 10.91
C VAL A 92 -6.07 1.64 11.77
N SER A 93 -6.93 1.08 12.62
CA SER A 93 -7.71 1.85 13.59
C SER A 93 -6.83 2.34 14.74
N GLU A 94 -7.30 3.35 15.47
CA GLU A 94 -6.60 3.83 16.66
C GLU A 94 -6.41 2.68 17.67
N GLY A 95 -5.16 2.44 18.01
CA GLY A 95 -4.81 1.44 19.02
C GLY A 95 -5.14 1.98 20.41
N HIS A 96 -5.68 1.11 21.27
CA HIS A 96 -5.88 1.43 22.68
C HIS A 96 -5.29 0.34 23.55
N ALA A 97 -4.62 0.74 24.63
CA ALA A 97 -4.06 -0.16 25.63
C ALA A 97 -4.64 0.14 27.01
N LYS A 98 -4.66 -0.88 27.86
CA LYS A 98 -4.91 -0.75 29.30
C LYS A 98 -3.79 -1.48 30.04
N ILE A 99 -3.32 -0.89 31.12
CA ILE A 99 -2.31 -1.50 31.97
C ILE A 99 -3.05 -2.35 33.01
N HIS A 100 -2.65 -3.61 33.17
CA HIS A 100 -3.17 -4.49 34.20
C HIS A 100 -2.25 -4.45 35.43
N MET A 101 -2.74 -3.93 36.55
CA MET A 101 -2.00 -3.87 37.82
C MET A 101 -2.89 -4.32 38.97
N ASN A 102 -2.38 -5.26 39.79
CA ASN A 102 -3.04 -5.74 41.00
C ASN A 102 -4.51 -6.15 40.79
N GLY A 103 -4.80 -6.86 39.70
CA GLY A 103 -6.15 -7.34 39.37
C GLY A 103 -7.10 -6.27 38.85
N ARG A 104 -6.62 -5.06 38.54
CA ARG A 104 -7.42 -3.97 37.98
C ARG A 104 -6.80 -3.46 36.69
N PHE A 105 -7.66 -3.06 35.75
CA PHE A 105 -7.23 -2.37 34.54
C PHE A 105 -7.28 -0.86 34.74
N THR A 106 -6.29 -0.15 34.21
CA THR A 106 -6.31 1.32 34.14
C THR A 106 -7.35 1.83 33.15
N LYS A 107 -7.53 3.16 33.12
CA LYS A 107 -8.19 3.83 31.99
C LYS A 107 -7.48 3.49 30.68
N SER A 108 -8.24 3.54 29.58
CA SER A 108 -7.73 3.28 28.24
C SER A 108 -6.76 4.38 27.84
N LEU A 109 -5.53 3.99 27.51
CA LEU A 109 -4.53 4.84 26.89
C LEU A 109 -4.63 4.66 25.37
N LYS A 110 -4.52 5.75 24.62
CA LYS A 110 -4.34 5.69 23.16
C LYS A 110 -2.89 5.32 22.89
N LEU A 111 -2.67 4.31 22.03
CA LEU A 111 -1.36 3.97 21.52
C LEU A 111 -1.11 4.88 20.31
N GLU A 112 -0.01 5.63 20.34
CA GLU A 112 0.50 6.35 19.16
C GLU A 112 1.17 5.38 18.19
#